data_AF-A0A0V0ZL80-F1
#
_entry.id   AF-A0A0V0ZL80-F1
#
_cell.length_a   1.000
_cell.length_b   1.000
_cell.length_c   1.000
_cell.angle_alpha   90.00
_cell.angle_beta   90.00
_cell.angle_gamma   90.00
#
_symmetry.space_group_name_H-M   'P 1'
#
loop_
_entity.id
_entity.type
_entity.pdbx_description
1 polymer ?
#
loop_
_entity_poly.entity_id
_entity_poly.type
_entity_poly.pdbx_seq_one_letter_code
_entity_poly.pdbx_strand_id
1 'polypeptide(L)'
;MKVFFKCAKVPGEDMARYDVKLQKLFTDLNDELERLTATHLLDPLLMLMSRNMSTLPQEYFEFKTVWESVFVGERSVNLLIEGLLLANRDATP
;
A
#
# COMPACT_ATOMS: atom_id res chain seq x y z
N MET A 1 7.68 7.84 -13.02
CA MET A 1 6.20 7.61 -12.97
C MET A 1 5.71 6.22 -13.43
N LYS A 2 6.10 5.67 -14.60
CA LYS A 2 5.58 4.35 -15.08
C LYS A 2 5.94 3.13 -14.20
N VAL A 3 6.99 3.21 -13.38
CA VAL A 3 7.48 2.10 -12.55
C VAL A 3 6.53 1.78 -11.39
N PHE A 4 5.98 2.81 -10.73
CA PHE A 4 5.00 2.63 -9.64
C PHE A 4 3.73 1.93 -10.13
N PHE A 5 3.19 2.37 -11.28
CA PHE A 5 1.97 1.76 -11.83
C PHE A 5 2.17 0.34 -12.37
N LYS A 6 3.40 -0.04 -12.72
CA LYS A 6 3.77 -1.38 -13.20
C LYS A 6 4.35 -2.28 -12.12
N CYS A 7 4.55 -1.78 -10.90
CA CYS A 7 5.00 -2.59 -9.78
C CYS A 7 3.89 -3.59 -9.45
N ALA A 8 4.23 -4.87 -9.61
CA ALA A 8 3.39 -6.01 -9.34
C ALA A 8 4.16 -6.96 -8.43
N LYS A 9 3.45 -7.67 -7.57
CA LYS A 9 4.05 -8.64 -6.66
C LYS A 9 4.69 -9.77 -7.46
N VAL A 10 5.93 -10.11 -7.11
CA VAL A 10 6.60 -11.26 -7.72
C VAL A 10 6.01 -12.57 -7.13
N PRO A 11 5.87 -13.64 -7.94
CA PRO A 11 5.46 -14.94 -7.42
C PRO A 11 6.39 -15.38 -6.27
N GLY A 12 5.80 -15.74 -5.11
CA GLY A 12 6.55 -16.10 -3.90
C GLY A 12 7.07 -14.93 -3.04
N GLU A 13 6.92 -13.68 -3.46
CA GLU A 13 7.25 -12.51 -2.63
C GLU A 13 6.23 -12.32 -1.50
N ASP A 14 6.69 -12.13 -0.27
CA ASP A 14 5.79 -11.83 0.85
C ASP A 14 5.03 -10.50 0.62
N MET A 15 3.76 -10.45 1.02
CA MET A 15 2.92 -9.25 0.82
C MET A 15 3.49 -8.02 1.52
N ALA A 16 4.01 -8.16 2.75
CA ALA A 16 4.58 -7.02 3.46
C ALA A 16 5.87 -6.51 2.78
N ARG A 17 6.69 -7.40 2.22
CA ARG A 17 7.84 -7.01 1.39
C ARG A 17 7.42 -6.24 0.14
N TYR A 18 6.38 -6.70 -0.54
CA TYR A 18 5.83 -6.01 -1.71
C TYR A 18 5.29 -4.61 -1.32
N ASP A 19 4.58 -4.53 -0.19
CA ASP A 19 4.01 -3.28 0.32
C ASP A 19 5.10 -2.25 0.64
N VAL A 20 6.16 -2.65 1.35
CA VAL A 20 7.33 -1.80 1.64
C VAL A 20 7.99 -1.28 0.36
N LYS A 21 8.08 -2.13 -0.67
CA LYS A 21 8.64 -1.77 -1.99
C LYS A 21 7.79 -0.69 -2.67
N LEU A 22 6.47 -0.83 -2.62
CA LEU A 22 5.49 0.12 -3.14
C LEU A 22 5.56 1.45 -2.40
N GLN A 23 5.63 1.41 -1.07
CA GLN A 23 5.76 2.60 -0.23
C GLN A 23 7.05 3.36 -0.52
N LYS A 24 8.17 2.66 -0.67
CA LYS A 24 9.45 3.28 -1.05
C LYS A 24 9.37 3.93 -2.43
N LEU A 25 8.88 3.21 -3.44
CA LEU A 25 8.70 3.74 -4.80
C LEU A 25 7.80 4.98 -4.83
N PHE A 26 6.76 5.01 -4.00
CA PHE A 26 5.85 6.13 -3.89
C PHE A 26 6.50 7.34 -3.22
N THR A 27 7.23 7.11 -2.13
CA THR A 27 7.98 8.16 -1.41
C THR A 27 9.02 8.79 -2.33
N ASP A 28 9.84 7.96 -3.00
CA ASP A 28 10.86 8.43 -3.95
C ASP A 28 10.25 9.28 -5.08
N LEU A 29 9.06 8.90 -5.58
CA LEU A 29 8.34 9.64 -6.62
C LEU A 29 7.73 10.96 -6.11
N ASN A 30 7.25 10.99 -4.88
CA ASN A 30 6.71 12.20 -4.27
C ASN A 30 7.82 13.19 -3.97
N ASP A 31 8.96 12.74 -3.43
CA ASP A 31 10.13 13.56 -3.20
C ASP A 31 10.66 14.15 -4.51
N GLU A 32 10.66 13.35 -5.59
CA GLU A 32 11.03 13.82 -6.91
C GLU A 32 10.02 14.84 -7.48
N LEU A 33 8.71 14.62 -7.27
CA LEU A 33 7.66 15.56 -7.69
C LEU A 33 7.80 16.89 -6.93
N GLU A 34 7.90 16.85 -5.60
CA GLU A 34 8.03 18.03 -4.75
C GLU A 34 9.27 18.85 -5.14
N ARG A 35 10.40 18.19 -5.39
CA ARG A 35 11.62 18.84 -5.87
C ARG A 35 11.45 19.52 -7.23
N LEU A 36 10.67 18.93 -8.15
CA LEU A 36 10.52 19.42 -9.52
C LEU A 36 9.45 20.51 -9.66
N THR A 37 8.39 20.46 -8.86
CA THR A 37 7.24 21.34 -9.01
C THR A 37 7.01 22.27 -7.82
N ALA A 38 7.73 22.08 -6.71
CA ALA A 38 7.49 22.75 -5.42
C ALA A 38 6.02 22.61 -4.94
N THR A 39 5.35 21.55 -5.38
CA THR A 39 3.98 21.22 -5.00
C THR A 39 3.95 19.91 -4.25
N HIS A 40 3.16 19.85 -3.17
CA HIS A 40 2.85 18.60 -2.50
C HIS A 40 1.63 17.96 -3.14
N LEU A 41 1.65 16.63 -3.26
CA LEU A 41 0.43 15.88 -3.59
C LEU A 41 -0.58 16.04 -2.45
N LEU A 42 -1.82 16.38 -2.80
CA LEU A 42 -2.95 16.29 -1.87
C LEU A 42 -3.20 14.80 -1.59
N ASP A 43 -3.06 14.42 -0.33
CA ASP A 43 -3.28 13.07 0.22
C ASP A 43 -2.48 11.93 -0.45
N PRO A 44 -1.13 11.99 -0.45
CA PRO A 44 -0.29 10.94 -1.04
C PRO A 44 -0.52 9.60 -0.34
N LEU A 45 -0.75 9.65 0.98
CA LEU A 45 -1.03 8.49 1.80
C LEU A 45 -2.28 7.72 1.31
N LEU A 46 -3.32 8.45 0.88
CA LEU A 46 -4.57 7.86 0.40
C LEU A 46 -4.36 7.14 -0.94
N MET A 47 -3.56 7.71 -1.83
CA MET A 47 -3.22 7.08 -3.11
C MET A 47 -2.43 5.79 -2.92
N LEU A 48 -1.49 5.78 -1.98
CA LEU A 48 -0.68 4.61 -1.65
C LEU A 48 -1.53 3.49 -1.04
N MET A 49 -2.38 3.82 -0.06
CA MET A 49 -3.30 2.85 0.55
C MET A 49 -4.29 2.28 -0.48
N SER A 50 -4.85 3.13 -1.35
CA SER A 50 -5.75 2.69 -2.42
C SER A 50 -5.06 1.75 -3.41
N ARG A 51 -3.80 2.03 -3.76
CA ARG A 51 -3.01 1.18 -4.63
C ARG A 51 -2.74 -0.19 -3.99
N ASN A 52 -2.28 -0.23 -2.74
CA ASN A 52 -1.99 -1.50 -2.05
C ASN A 52 -3.24 -2.37 -1.97
N MET A 53 -4.38 -1.77 -1.60
CA MET A 53 -5.69 -2.43 -1.59
C MET A 53 -6.10 -3.01 -2.95
N SER A 54 -5.93 -2.25 -4.04
CA SER A 54 -6.28 -2.72 -5.38
C SER A 54 -5.45 -3.91 -5.87
N THR A 55 -4.25 -4.10 -5.31
CA THR A 55 -3.31 -5.16 -5.74
C THR A 55 -3.32 -6.41 -4.85
N LEU A 56 -4.06 -6.39 -3.75
CA LEU A 56 -4.20 -7.54 -2.85
C LEU A 56 -4.90 -8.72 -3.54
N PRO A 57 -4.34 -9.94 -3.47
CA PRO A 57 -4.99 -11.15 -3.98
C PRO A 57 -6.31 -11.47 -3.26
N GLN A 58 -7.12 -12.36 -3.83
CA GLN A 58 -8.44 -12.73 -3.30
C GLN A 58 -8.39 -13.32 -1.89
N GLU A 59 -7.29 -13.97 -1.51
CA GLU A 59 -7.06 -14.51 -0.17
C GLU A 59 -7.08 -13.45 0.95
N TYR A 60 -6.94 -12.16 0.62
CA TYR A 60 -7.06 -11.04 1.55
C TYR A 60 -8.44 -10.37 1.53
N PHE A 61 -9.49 -11.04 1.03
CA PHE A 61 -10.83 -10.46 0.91
C PHE A 61 -11.44 -10.03 2.27
N GLU A 62 -11.26 -10.83 3.32
CA GLU A 62 -11.72 -10.46 4.67
C GLU A 62 -10.99 -9.23 5.20
N PHE A 63 -9.67 -9.20 5.04
CA PHE A 63 -8.86 -8.04 5.36
C PHE A 63 -9.31 -6.79 4.59
N LYS A 64 -9.59 -6.91 3.29
CA LYS A 64 -10.11 -5.81 2.47
C LYS A 64 -11.40 -5.23 3.03
N THR A 65 -12.33 -6.10 3.38
CA THR A 65 -13.65 -5.72 3.89
C THR A 65 -13.52 -4.99 5.24
N VAL A 66 -12.67 -5.47 6.13
CA VAL A 66 -12.38 -4.83 7.42
C VAL A 66 -11.72 -3.47 7.20
N TRP A 67 -10.72 -3.39 6.32
CA TRP A 67 -10.02 -2.14 6.02
C TRP A 67 -10.92 -1.07 5.42
N GLU A 68 -11.82 -1.47 4.52
CA GLU A 68 -12.81 -0.57 3.92
C GLU A 68 -13.83 -0.04 4.94
N SER A 69 -14.03 -0.73 6.07
CA SER A 69 -14.89 -0.28 7.17
C SER A 69 -14.25 0.77 8.09
N VAL A 70 -12.91 0.89 8.10
CA VAL A 70 -12.19 1.90 8.90
C VAL A 70 -12.45 3.29 8.34
N PHE A 71 -12.73 4.30 9.17
CA PHE A 71 -12.95 5.66 8.68
C PHE A 71 -11.70 6.23 8.02
N VAL A 72 -11.86 6.94 6.89
CA VAL A 72 -10.73 7.49 6.12
C VAL A 72 -9.82 8.37 6.96
N GLY A 73 -10.36 9.15 7.90
CA GLY A 73 -9.59 9.99 8.82
C GLY A 73 -8.79 9.24 9.88
N GLU A 74 -9.04 7.94 10.07
CA GLU A 74 -8.36 7.07 11.03
C GLU A 74 -7.38 6.10 10.32
N ARG A 75 -7.40 6.04 9.00
CA ARG A 75 -6.51 5.16 8.22
C ARG A 75 -5.09 5.71 8.20
N SER A 76 -4.13 4.85 8.50
CA SER A 76 -2.71 5.16 8.34
C SER A 76 -1.97 4.00 7.69
N VAL A 77 -0.82 4.30 7.06
CA VAL A 77 0.03 3.26 6.45
C VAL A 77 0.52 2.26 7.49
N ASN A 78 0.79 2.70 8.72
CA ASN A 78 1.18 1.80 9.81
C ASN A 78 0.07 0.79 10.14
N LEU A 79 -1.18 1.24 10.25
CA LEU A 79 -2.33 0.36 10.47
C LEU A 79 -2.53 -0.62 9.31
N LEU A 80 -2.30 -0.18 8.07
CA LEU A 80 -2.37 -1.05 6.89
C LEU A 80 -1.29 -2.14 6.96
N ILE A 81 -0.04 -1.77 7.28
CA ILE A 81 1.07 -2.73 7.41
C ILE A 81 0.80 -3.73 8.54
N GLU A 82 0.39 -3.26 9.71
CA GLU A 82 0.09 -4.11 10.86
C GLU A 82 -1.02 -5.11 10.53
N GLY A 83 -2.10 -4.65 9.89
CA GLY A 83 -3.21 -5.49 9.49
C GLY A 83 -2.83 -6.53 8.43
N LEU A 84 -2.01 -6.15 7.44
CA LEU A 84 -1.46 -7.09 6.45
C LEU A 84 -0.55 -8.14 7.09
N LEU A 85 0.29 -7.74 8.05
CA LEU A 85 1.15 -8.67 8.78
C LEU A 85 0.36 -9.67 9.63
N LEU A 86 -0.75 -9.23 10.23
CA LEU A 86 -1.67 -10.13 10.97
C LEU A 86 -2.36 -11.10 10.02
N ALA A 87 -2.93 -10.61 8.91
CA ALA A 87 -3.55 -11.45 7.89
C ALA A 87 -2.57 -12.49 7.30
N ASN A 88 -1.29 -12.13 7.12
CA ASN A 88 -0.26 -13.06 6.66
C ASN A 88 0.03 -14.19 7.66
N ARG A 89 -0.12 -13.94 8.97
CA ARG A 89 0.12 -14.94 10.03
C ARG A 89 -1.03 -15.95 10.12
N ASP A 90 -2.25 -15.48 9.95
CA ASP A 90 -3.46 -16.31 9.97
C ASP A 90 -3.66 -17.11 8.66
N ALA A 91 -2.98 -16.72 7.57
CA ALA A 91 -2.99 -17.42 6.28
C ALA A 91 -2.04 -18.64 6.21
N THR A 92 -1.28 -18.95 7.27
CA THR A 92 -0.44 -20.16 7.37
C THR A 92 -1.17 -21.27 8.14
N PRO A 93 -1.40 -22.47 7.56
CA PRO A 93 -1.90 -23.62 8.29
C PRO A 93 -0.87 -24.22 9.26
#